data_AF-X0UE60-F1
#
_entry.id   AF-X0UE60-F1
#
_cell.length_a   1.000
_cell.length_b   1.000
_cell.length_c   1.000
_cell.angle_alpha   90.00
_cell.angle_beta   90.00
_cell.angle_gamma   90.00
#
_symmetry.space_group_name_H-M   'P 1'
#
loop_
_entity.id
_entity.type
_entity.pdbx_description
1 polymer ?
#
loop_
_entity_poly.entity_id
_entity_poly.type
_entity_poly.pdbx_seq_one_letter_code
_entity_poly.pdbx_strand_id
1 'polypeptide(L)'
;DVESDFLKSFHLDYLKKGLLSGKVEIRGIIAQGEKINLSAEAKVKNEAGILSLNAEGVIAENNYLNLKIRTTGINLDELGEILNYQEIKGLANFTGELSGLLDDPKIKGKIEVREGLISGLPFDYLEGKIDYQSNKLKLEELIFKNEGFAFKGRGNVDFSEEKGIEASFVLKIEQADINYLAKLFNYDFPLSGLAQGEIIIESIWPKITAHGDLGLKDINLVSFKAESGNLIFVLEGNKIRIESMVLNSGKSQLYTQGEIILEEG
;
A
#
# COMPACT_ATOMS: atom_id res chain seq x y z
N ASP A 1 -18.93 -22.63 9.66
CA ASP A 1 -17.62 -22.71 8.99
C ASP A 1 -17.40 -21.59 7.98
N VAL A 2 -17.43 -20.34 8.43
CA VAL A 2 -17.01 -19.17 7.64
C VAL A 2 -15.94 -18.44 8.44
N GLU A 3 -14.85 -19.14 8.72
CA GLU A 3 -13.58 -18.43 8.88
C GLU A 3 -13.27 -17.87 7.50
N SER A 4 -13.11 -16.55 7.42
CA SER A 4 -12.61 -15.84 6.23
C SER A 4 -11.49 -16.65 5.59
N ASP A 5 -11.65 -17.04 4.31
CA ASP A 5 -10.66 -17.84 3.57
C ASP A 5 -9.25 -17.20 3.60
N PHE A 6 -9.19 -15.88 3.80
CA PHE A 6 -7.96 -15.11 4.03
C PHE A 6 -7.20 -15.52 5.29
N LEU A 7 -7.90 -15.77 6.41
CA LEU A 7 -7.25 -16.19 7.66
C LEU A 7 -6.85 -17.66 7.60
N LYS A 8 -7.68 -18.53 7.02
CA LYS A 8 -7.36 -19.97 6.84
C LYS A 8 -6.10 -20.18 6.02
N SER A 9 -5.92 -19.44 4.92
CA SER A 9 -4.73 -19.55 4.07
C SER A 9 -3.46 -19.04 4.78
N PHE A 10 -3.59 -17.94 5.54
CA PHE A 10 -2.49 -17.38 6.33
C PHE A 10 -2.01 -18.33 7.44
N HIS A 11 -2.93 -19.01 8.12
CA HIS A 11 -2.62 -19.92 9.23
C HIS A 11 -1.90 -21.21 8.80
N LEU A 12 -2.17 -21.70 7.59
CA LEU A 12 -1.71 -23.03 7.19
C LEU A 12 -0.42 -23.02 6.37
N ASP A 13 -0.16 -22.05 5.49
CA ASP A 13 0.95 -22.20 4.54
C ASP A 13 2.20 -21.40 4.90
N TYR A 14 2.05 -20.26 5.59
CA TYR A 14 3.19 -19.47 6.05
C TYR A 14 4.00 -20.19 7.15
N LEU A 15 3.33 -20.90 8.06
CA LEU A 15 3.96 -21.62 9.17
C LEU A 15 4.56 -22.98 8.78
N LYS A 16 4.17 -23.56 7.63
CA LYS A 16 4.67 -24.88 7.17
C LYS A 16 6.06 -24.83 6.54
N LYS A 17 6.52 -23.67 6.07
CA LYS A 17 7.75 -23.54 5.28
C LYS A 17 9.03 -23.31 6.11
N GLY A 18 9.00 -23.50 7.44
CA GLY A 18 10.17 -23.22 8.30
C GLY A 18 10.24 -24.00 9.60
N LEU A 19 11.38 -23.89 10.30
CA LEU A 19 11.53 -24.38 11.66
C LEU A 19 10.76 -23.44 12.60
N LEU A 20 9.64 -23.93 13.13
CA LEU A 20 8.83 -23.22 14.11
C LEU A 20 9.41 -23.43 15.51
N SER A 21 9.64 -22.34 16.22
CA SER A 21 9.96 -22.31 17.65
C SER A 21 9.08 -21.27 18.32
N GLY A 22 8.62 -21.50 19.53
CA GLY A 22 7.71 -20.56 20.17
C GLY A 22 7.21 -21.04 21.51
N LYS A 23 6.53 -20.15 22.21
CA LYS A 23 5.91 -20.39 23.50
C LYS A 23 4.52 -19.77 23.48
N VAL A 24 3.51 -20.57 23.78
CA VAL A 24 2.15 -20.09 23.98
C VAL A 24 1.82 -20.28 25.46
N GLU A 25 1.51 -19.18 26.14
CA GLU A 25 0.98 -19.17 27.49
C GLU A 25 -0.48 -18.72 27.47
N ILE A 26 -1.38 -19.61 27.90
CA ILE A 26 -2.79 -19.29 28.08
C ILE A 26 -3.05 -19.32 29.59
N ARG A 27 -3.53 -18.19 30.14
CA ARG A 27 -3.82 -18.04 31.57
C ARG A 27 -5.24 -17.51 31.75
N GLY A 28 -6.12 -18.34 32.29
CA GLY A 28 -7.51 -17.97 32.61
C GLY A 28 -8.31 -19.18 33.05
N ILE A 29 -9.47 -18.93 33.66
CA ILE A 29 -10.47 -19.96 33.95
C ILE A 29 -11.58 -19.80 32.89
N ILE A 30 -12.10 -20.93 32.39
CA ILE A 30 -13.26 -20.94 31.49
C ILE A 30 -14.49 -21.09 32.39
N ALA A 31 -14.99 -19.97 32.93
CA ALA A 31 -16.31 -19.89 33.54
C ALA A 31 -17.16 -18.84 32.83
N GLN A 32 -18.48 -18.94 33.01
CA GLN A 32 -19.43 -18.04 32.38
C GLN A 32 -19.15 -16.58 32.78
N GLY A 33 -18.87 -15.71 31.80
CA GLY A 33 -18.48 -14.32 31.99
C GLY A 33 -16.97 -14.07 32.25
N GLU A 34 -16.13 -15.11 32.27
CA GLU A 34 -14.68 -14.96 32.45
C GLU A 34 -13.93 -14.69 31.13
N LYS A 35 -12.74 -14.10 31.28
CA LYS A 35 -11.85 -13.68 30.21
C LYS A 35 -10.59 -14.53 30.25
N ILE A 36 -10.18 -15.07 29.09
CA ILE A 36 -8.94 -15.84 28.96
C ILE A 36 -7.84 -14.87 28.55
N ASN A 37 -6.78 -14.75 29.36
CA ASN A 37 -5.59 -14.01 28.93
C ASN A 37 -4.74 -14.91 28.03
N LEU A 38 -4.37 -14.38 26.88
CA LEU A 38 -3.48 -15.00 25.91
C LEU A 38 -2.16 -14.22 25.89
N SER A 39 -1.05 -14.94 25.97
CA SER A 39 0.28 -14.44 25.60
C SER A 39 0.92 -15.50 24.71
N ALA A 40 1.24 -15.12 23.47
CA ALA A 40 1.82 -16.01 22.49
C ALA A 40 3.05 -15.35 21.87
N GLU A 41 4.18 -16.07 21.89
CA GLU A 41 5.37 -15.75 21.13
C GLU A 41 5.64 -16.89 20.15
N ALA A 42 5.77 -16.56 18.87
CA ALA A 42 6.13 -17.51 17.83
C ALA A 42 7.29 -16.94 16.99
N LYS A 43 8.22 -17.80 16.63
CA LYS A 43 9.34 -17.52 15.73
C LYS A 43 9.43 -18.61 14.68
N VAL A 44 9.32 -18.22 13.42
CA VAL A 44 9.52 -19.12 12.27
C VAL A 44 10.80 -18.72 11.59
N LYS A 45 11.70 -19.69 11.41
CA LYS A 45 12.93 -19.50 10.63
C LYS A 45 12.84 -20.33 9.35
N ASN A 46 12.92 -19.67 8.20
CA ASN A 46 12.94 -20.29 6.87
C ASN A 46 14.06 -19.66 6.00
N GLU A 47 14.09 -20.00 4.72
CA GLU A 47 15.04 -19.41 3.75
C GLU A 47 14.81 -17.91 3.55
N ALA A 48 13.57 -17.45 3.69
CA ALA A 48 13.15 -16.06 3.60
C ALA A 48 13.58 -15.19 4.80
N GLY A 49 13.95 -15.80 5.94
CA GLY A 49 14.45 -15.10 7.11
C GLY A 49 13.86 -15.60 8.42
N ILE A 50 13.66 -14.66 9.38
CA ILE A 50 13.06 -14.94 10.68
C ILE A 50 11.81 -14.09 10.82
N LEU A 51 10.64 -14.75 10.83
CA LEU A 51 9.39 -14.17 11.30
C LEU A 51 9.36 -14.26 12.82
N SER A 52 9.08 -13.16 13.51
CA SER A 52 8.73 -13.15 14.93
C SER A 52 7.34 -12.56 15.11
N LEU A 53 6.49 -13.23 15.87
CA LEU A 53 5.15 -12.82 16.23
C LEU A 53 5.02 -12.81 17.75
N ASN A 54 4.47 -11.72 18.28
CA ASN A 54 4.04 -11.59 19.66
C ASN A 54 2.58 -11.16 19.67
N ALA A 55 1.74 -11.87 20.40
CA ALA A 55 0.34 -11.53 20.60
C ALA A 55 0.00 -11.58 22.09
N GLU A 56 -0.61 -10.53 22.60
CA GLU A 56 -1.02 -10.44 24.00
C GLU A 56 -2.41 -9.83 24.11
N GLY A 57 -3.26 -10.41 24.94
CA GLY A 57 -4.57 -9.83 25.21
C GLY A 57 -5.56 -10.82 25.76
N VAL A 58 -6.83 -10.64 25.40
CA VAL A 58 -7.94 -11.39 25.96
C VAL A 58 -8.80 -12.01 24.87
N ILE A 59 -9.26 -13.22 25.14
CA ILE A 59 -10.35 -13.89 24.43
C ILE A 59 -11.53 -14.00 25.40
N ALA A 60 -12.67 -13.40 25.04
CA ALA A 60 -13.89 -13.52 25.83
C ALA A 60 -14.66 -14.80 25.49
N GLU A 61 -15.61 -15.20 26.35
CA GLU A 61 -16.41 -16.43 26.20
C GLU A 61 -17.12 -16.57 24.83
N ASN A 62 -17.52 -15.45 24.23
CA ASN A 62 -18.13 -15.40 22.90
C ASN A 62 -17.12 -15.41 21.74
N ASN A 63 -15.87 -15.82 21.98
CA ASN A 63 -14.74 -15.75 21.04
C ASN A 63 -14.40 -14.33 20.55
N TYR A 64 -14.86 -13.31 21.26
CA TYR A 64 -14.44 -11.94 20.95
C TYR A 64 -12.97 -11.77 21.31
N LEU A 65 -12.17 -11.40 20.31
CA LEU A 65 -10.75 -11.15 20.44
C LEU A 65 -10.51 -9.70 20.85
N ASN A 66 -9.49 -9.49 21.67
CA ASN A 66 -8.88 -8.18 21.89
C ASN A 66 -7.39 -8.41 22.16
N LEU A 67 -6.60 -8.43 21.10
CA LEU A 67 -5.20 -8.82 21.09
C LEU A 67 -4.35 -7.68 20.54
N LYS A 68 -3.28 -7.32 21.24
CA LYS A 68 -2.18 -6.53 20.71
C LYS A 68 -1.23 -7.46 19.98
N ILE A 69 -0.86 -7.10 18.76
CA ILE A 69 -0.01 -7.89 17.89
C ILE A 69 1.23 -7.07 17.52
N ARG A 70 2.40 -7.70 17.60
CA ARG A 70 3.65 -7.21 17.05
C ARG A 70 4.30 -8.31 16.24
N THR A 71 4.55 -8.03 14.97
CA THR A 71 5.19 -8.97 14.06
C THR A 71 6.38 -8.30 13.37
N THR A 72 7.47 -9.02 13.20
CA THR A 72 8.64 -8.57 12.45
C THR A 72 9.07 -9.62 11.44
N GLY A 73 9.55 -9.18 10.28
CA GLY A 73 10.08 -10.08 9.25
C GLY A 73 9.00 -10.84 8.49
N ILE A 74 7.82 -10.22 8.29
CA ILE A 74 6.80 -10.75 7.39
C ILE A 74 7.36 -10.69 5.97
N ASN A 75 7.56 -11.83 5.34
CA ASN A 75 7.96 -11.90 3.95
C ASN A 75 6.75 -11.57 3.05
N LEU A 76 6.85 -10.46 2.32
CA LEU A 76 5.77 -9.97 1.46
C LEU A 76 5.62 -10.80 0.17
N ASP A 77 6.69 -11.43 -0.31
CA ASP A 77 6.65 -12.32 -1.46
C ASP A 77 5.80 -13.57 -1.13
N GLU A 78 6.08 -14.22 0.01
CA GLU A 78 5.31 -15.37 0.51
C GLU A 78 3.86 -14.99 0.84
N LEU A 79 3.65 -13.80 1.42
CA LEU A 79 2.31 -13.29 1.67
C LEU A 79 1.56 -13.05 0.34
N GLY A 80 2.25 -12.50 -0.66
CA GLY A 80 1.70 -12.28 -1.99
C GLY A 80 1.25 -13.58 -2.67
N GLU A 81 1.99 -14.69 -2.52
CA GLU A 81 1.56 -16.01 -2.99
C GLU A 81 0.23 -16.44 -2.37
N ILE A 82 0.09 -16.26 -1.05
CA ILE A 82 -1.12 -16.63 -0.30
C ILE A 82 -2.33 -15.77 -0.71
N LEU A 83 -2.09 -14.48 -0.97
CA LEU A 83 -3.12 -13.52 -1.34
C LEU A 83 -3.37 -13.43 -2.85
N ASN A 84 -2.67 -14.24 -3.64
CA ASN A 84 -2.69 -14.17 -5.11
C ASN A 84 -2.37 -12.76 -5.64
N TYR A 85 -1.45 -12.05 -4.97
CA TYR A 85 -0.93 -10.74 -5.34
C TYR A 85 0.60 -10.74 -5.26
N GLN A 86 1.25 -11.15 -6.35
CA GLN A 86 2.71 -11.38 -6.41
C GLN A 86 3.53 -10.13 -6.76
N GLU A 87 2.89 -8.96 -6.76
CA GLU A 87 3.53 -7.72 -7.18
C GLU A 87 4.26 -7.01 -6.04
N ILE A 88 4.16 -7.48 -4.79
CA ILE A 88 4.83 -6.88 -3.64
C ILE A 88 5.96 -7.78 -3.10
N LYS A 89 7.10 -7.16 -2.78
CA LYS A 89 8.29 -7.84 -2.25
C LYS A 89 8.91 -7.07 -1.11
N GLY A 90 9.60 -7.80 -0.23
CA GLY A 90 10.37 -7.24 0.89
C GLY A 90 9.95 -7.79 2.25
N LEU A 91 10.54 -7.22 3.32
CA LEU A 91 10.26 -7.61 4.70
C LEU A 91 9.46 -6.53 5.42
N ALA A 92 8.26 -6.89 5.86
CA ALA A 92 7.38 -6.00 6.60
C ALA A 92 7.43 -6.26 8.10
N ASN A 93 7.24 -5.18 8.85
CA ASN A 93 6.93 -5.21 10.26
C ASN A 93 5.49 -4.72 10.45
N PHE A 94 4.77 -5.33 11.39
CA PHE A 94 3.42 -4.95 11.77
C PHE A 94 3.34 -4.69 13.27
N THR A 95 2.61 -3.65 13.67
CA THR A 95 2.21 -3.45 15.06
C THR A 95 0.79 -2.92 15.10
N GLY A 96 -0.09 -3.56 15.88
CA GLY A 96 -1.48 -3.19 15.89
C GLY A 96 -2.31 -3.98 16.89
N GLU A 97 -3.62 -3.91 16.70
CA GLU A 97 -4.65 -4.55 17.50
C GLU A 97 -5.56 -5.37 16.58
N LEU A 98 -5.85 -6.60 17.00
CA LEU A 98 -6.87 -7.46 16.44
C LEU A 98 -8.01 -7.54 17.46
N SER A 99 -9.19 -7.12 17.05
CA SER A 99 -10.40 -7.15 17.88
C SER A 99 -11.59 -7.69 17.10
N GLY A 100 -12.71 -7.97 17.76
CA GLY A 100 -13.90 -8.46 17.07
C GLY A 100 -14.06 -9.97 17.14
N LEU A 101 -15.07 -10.47 16.42
CA LEU A 101 -15.32 -11.91 16.30
C LEU A 101 -14.42 -12.50 15.22
N LEU A 102 -14.25 -13.83 15.22
CA LEU A 102 -13.41 -14.53 14.23
C LEU A 102 -13.92 -14.41 12.79
N ASP A 103 -15.23 -14.23 12.61
CA ASP A 103 -15.90 -14.06 11.32
C ASP A 103 -15.95 -12.59 10.84
N ASP A 104 -15.84 -11.62 11.75
CA ASP A 104 -15.68 -10.18 11.44
C ASP A 104 -14.57 -9.56 12.29
N PRO A 105 -13.29 -9.88 11.99
CA PRO A 105 -12.17 -9.30 12.71
C PRO A 105 -11.99 -7.83 12.31
N LYS A 106 -11.72 -7.00 13.31
CA LYS A 106 -11.23 -5.64 13.17
C LYS A 106 -9.73 -5.60 13.39
N ILE A 107 -9.00 -5.10 12.40
CA ILE A 107 -7.54 -4.92 12.46
C ILE A 107 -7.23 -3.44 12.39
N LYS A 108 -6.56 -2.90 13.41
CA LYS A 108 -6.02 -1.54 13.37
C LYS A 108 -4.53 -1.58 13.64
N GLY A 109 -3.72 -0.96 12.79
CA GLY A 109 -2.28 -1.05 12.99
C GLY A 109 -1.45 -0.27 11.99
N LYS A 110 -0.14 -0.48 12.14
CA LYS A 110 0.91 0.13 11.34
C LYS A 110 1.71 -0.97 10.65
N ILE A 111 1.89 -0.85 9.35
CA ILE A 111 2.79 -1.66 8.52
C ILE A 111 3.99 -0.79 8.15
N GLU A 112 5.20 -1.34 8.25
CA GLU A 112 6.43 -0.69 7.82
C GLU A 112 7.29 -1.64 7.00
N VAL A 113 7.77 -1.17 5.87
CA VAL A 113 8.68 -1.90 4.98
C VAL A 113 9.87 -1.00 4.67
N ARG A 114 11.07 -1.54 4.78
CA ARG A 114 12.31 -0.90 4.33
C ARG A 114 12.82 -1.68 3.15
N GLU A 115 13.20 -0.97 2.08
CA GLU A 115 13.74 -1.56 0.85
C GLU A 115 12.82 -2.65 0.28
N GLY A 116 11.87 -2.27 -0.56
CA GLY A 116 10.94 -3.20 -1.18
C GLY A 116 10.67 -2.89 -2.64
N LEU A 117 9.78 -3.69 -3.21
CA LEU A 117 9.32 -3.58 -4.59
C LEU A 117 7.80 -3.71 -4.59
N ILE A 118 7.10 -2.83 -5.30
CA ILE A 118 5.65 -2.96 -5.54
C ILE A 118 5.37 -2.74 -7.02
N SER A 119 4.77 -3.71 -7.71
CA SER A 119 4.44 -3.65 -9.14
C SER A 119 5.64 -3.21 -10.01
N GLY A 120 6.84 -3.68 -9.69
CA GLY A 120 8.09 -3.31 -10.38
C GLY A 120 8.69 -1.96 -9.96
N LEU A 121 8.01 -1.17 -9.14
CA LEU A 121 8.49 0.09 -8.59
C LEU A 121 9.29 -0.16 -7.28
N PRO A 122 10.61 0.10 -7.25
CA PRO A 122 11.40 -0.02 -6.03
C PRO A 122 11.10 1.13 -5.06
N PHE A 123 11.24 0.90 -3.76
CA PHE A 123 11.09 1.92 -2.72
C PHE A 123 12.04 1.69 -1.55
N ASP A 124 12.48 2.78 -0.93
CA ASP A 124 13.36 2.75 0.24
C ASP A 124 12.55 2.58 1.53
N TYR A 125 11.35 3.18 1.56
CA TYR A 125 10.50 3.15 2.73
C TYR A 125 9.01 3.22 2.38
N LEU A 126 8.23 2.33 2.97
CA LEU A 126 6.78 2.34 2.93
C LEU A 126 6.23 2.21 4.36
N GLU A 127 5.34 3.11 4.73
CA GLU A 127 4.58 3.06 5.99
C GLU A 127 3.09 3.19 5.69
N GLY A 128 2.27 2.31 6.26
CA GLY A 128 0.81 2.37 6.15
C GLY A 128 0.14 2.25 7.50
N LYS A 129 -0.77 3.17 7.83
CA LYS A 129 -1.69 3.06 8.97
C LYS A 129 -3.05 2.61 8.49
N ILE A 130 -3.48 1.45 8.96
CA ILE A 130 -4.68 0.77 8.46
C ILE A 130 -5.73 0.61 9.55
N ASP A 131 -7.00 0.69 9.15
CA ASP A 131 -8.17 0.28 9.92
C ASP A 131 -9.05 -0.58 8.99
N TYR A 132 -9.09 -1.88 9.25
CA TYR A 132 -9.82 -2.86 8.46
C TYR A 132 -10.94 -3.48 9.29
N GLN A 133 -12.15 -3.53 8.74
CA GLN A 133 -13.27 -4.27 9.30
C GLN A 133 -14.32 -4.51 8.22
N SER A 134 -15.03 -5.64 8.26
CA SER A 134 -16.18 -5.94 7.38
C SER A 134 -15.88 -5.69 5.90
N ASN A 135 -14.76 -6.24 5.41
CA ASN A 135 -14.28 -6.11 4.03
C ASN A 135 -13.96 -4.67 3.58
N LYS A 136 -13.79 -3.73 4.51
CA LYS A 136 -13.41 -2.35 4.21
C LYS A 136 -12.07 -2.05 4.83
N LEU A 137 -11.10 -1.70 4.00
CA LEU A 137 -9.80 -1.21 4.42
C LEU A 137 -9.80 0.32 4.31
N LYS A 138 -9.53 1.00 5.42
CA LYS A 138 -9.19 2.42 5.43
C LYS A 138 -7.69 2.58 5.62
N LEU A 139 -7.06 3.28 4.69
CA LEU A 139 -5.68 3.72 4.79
C LEU A 139 -5.69 5.13 5.36
N GLU A 140 -5.49 5.24 6.67
CA GLU A 140 -5.50 6.52 7.39
C GLU A 140 -4.30 7.39 7.00
N GLU A 141 -3.16 6.75 6.78
CA GLU A 141 -1.93 7.38 6.33
C GLU A 141 -1.11 6.37 5.52
N LEU A 142 -0.56 6.86 4.42
CA LEU A 142 0.44 6.19 3.59
C LEU A 142 1.62 7.12 3.46
N ILE A 143 2.84 6.60 3.65
CA ILE A 143 4.08 7.28 3.34
C ILE A 143 4.86 6.37 2.42
N PHE A 144 5.23 6.89 1.26
CA PHE A 144 6.06 6.21 0.30
C PHE A 144 7.27 7.06 -0.02
N LYS A 145 8.45 6.45 -0.02
CA LYS A 145 9.71 7.10 -0.38
C LYS A 145 10.55 6.20 -1.25
N ASN A 146 11.03 6.79 -2.33
CA ASN A 146 12.01 6.25 -3.25
C ASN A 146 13.05 7.34 -3.53
N GLU A 147 14.22 6.96 -4.06
CA GLU A 147 15.29 7.87 -4.48
C GLU A 147 14.80 9.09 -5.29
N GLY A 148 13.90 8.86 -6.26
CA GLY A 148 13.45 9.91 -7.16
C GLY A 148 12.14 10.58 -6.78
N PHE A 149 11.36 10.02 -5.84
CA PHE A 149 10.08 10.62 -5.47
C PHE A 149 9.56 10.17 -4.10
N ALA A 150 8.76 11.03 -3.50
CA ALA A 150 8.05 10.75 -2.25
C ALA A 150 6.62 11.27 -2.32
N PHE A 151 5.70 10.50 -1.72
CA PHE A 151 4.33 10.92 -1.56
C PHE A 151 3.75 10.47 -0.22
N LYS A 152 2.74 11.21 0.20
CA LYS A 152 1.86 10.82 1.31
C LYS A 152 0.47 10.57 0.78
N GLY A 153 -0.28 9.70 1.42
CA GLY A 153 -1.64 9.43 0.96
C GLY A 153 -2.59 8.98 2.04
N ARG A 154 -3.84 8.88 1.63
CA ARG A 154 -4.94 8.26 2.37
C ARG A 154 -5.90 7.65 1.38
N GLY A 155 -6.71 6.71 1.84
CA GLY A 155 -7.70 6.10 0.96
C GLY A 155 -8.57 5.07 1.64
N ASN A 156 -9.40 4.45 0.82
CA ASN A 156 -10.24 3.33 1.21
C ASN A 156 -10.29 2.30 0.08
N VAL A 157 -10.45 1.04 0.48
CA VAL A 157 -10.72 -0.08 -0.42
C VAL A 157 -11.91 -0.84 0.16
N ASP A 158 -12.93 -1.07 -0.65
CA ASP A 158 -14.09 -1.90 -0.34
C ASP A 158 -13.98 -3.19 -1.16
N PHE A 159 -13.88 -4.32 -0.46
CA PHE A 159 -13.74 -5.66 -1.06
C PHE A 159 -15.09 -6.38 -1.16
N SER A 160 -16.22 -5.70 -0.98
CA SER A 160 -17.55 -6.32 -1.08
C SER A 160 -17.85 -6.83 -2.49
N GLU A 161 -18.24 -8.10 -2.60
CA GLU A 161 -18.46 -8.78 -3.88
C GLU A 161 -19.58 -8.17 -4.74
N GLU A 162 -20.54 -7.48 -4.12
CA GLU A 162 -21.71 -6.92 -4.81
C GLU A 162 -21.36 -5.89 -5.88
N LYS A 163 -20.20 -5.23 -5.78
CA LYS A 163 -19.78 -4.14 -6.69
C LYS A 163 -18.39 -4.32 -7.31
N GLY A 164 -17.70 -5.41 -6.99
CA GLY A 164 -16.27 -5.54 -7.27
C GLY A 164 -15.43 -4.70 -6.30
N ILE A 165 -14.11 -4.68 -6.51
CA ILE A 165 -13.19 -3.96 -5.62
C ILE A 165 -13.25 -2.47 -5.95
N GLU A 166 -13.85 -1.68 -5.05
CA GLU A 166 -13.88 -0.21 -5.15
C GLU A 166 -12.72 0.37 -4.35
N ALA A 167 -11.97 1.31 -4.93
CA ALA A 167 -10.90 2.00 -4.22
C ALA A 167 -10.89 3.50 -4.52
N SER A 168 -10.51 4.29 -3.52
CA SER A 168 -10.28 5.72 -3.65
C SER A 168 -9.04 6.11 -2.87
N PHE A 169 -8.12 6.82 -3.51
CA PHE A 169 -6.88 7.31 -2.90
C PHE A 169 -6.67 8.77 -3.23
N VAL A 170 -6.16 9.51 -2.25
CA VAL A 170 -5.64 10.86 -2.45
C VAL A 170 -4.17 10.83 -2.12
N LEU A 171 -3.33 11.09 -3.11
CA LEU A 171 -1.87 11.07 -3.02
C LEU A 171 -1.34 12.50 -3.16
N LYS A 172 -0.68 12.98 -2.12
CA LYS A 172 0.07 14.22 -2.12
C LYS A 172 1.52 13.93 -2.47
N ILE A 173 1.93 14.32 -3.67
CA ILE A 173 3.31 14.22 -4.16
C ILE A 173 4.11 15.34 -3.50
N GLU A 174 5.07 14.98 -2.64
CA GLU A 174 5.95 15.94 -1.98
C GLU A 174 7.00 16.47 -2.97
N GLN A 175 7.58 15.55 -3.75
CA GLN A 175 8.47 15.83 -4.86
C GLN A 175 8.59 14.58 -5.72
N ALA A 176 8.65 14.77 -7.04
CA ALA A 176 8.99 13.72 -7.99
C ALA A 176 9.96 14.26 -9.05
N ASP A 177 11.08 13.58 -9.23
CA ASP A 177 12.03 13.82 -10.32
C ASP A 177 11.53 13.13 -11.59
N ILE A 178 11.15 13.95 -12.57
CA ILE A 178 10.58 13.48 -13.84
C ILE A 178 11.62 12.70 -14.65
N ASN A 179 12.90 13.05 -14.56
CA ASN A 179 13.97 12.34 -15.26
C ASN A 179 14.27 10.99 -14.60
N TYR A 180 14.14 10.89 -13.27
CA TYR A 180 14.16 9.58 -12.60
C TYR A 180 13.00 8.70 -13.07
N LEU A 181 11.77 9.23 -13.08
CA LEU A 181 10.58 8.49 -13.52
C LEU A 181 10.69 8.05 -14.99
N ALA A 182 11.18 8.92 -15.88
CA ALA A 182 11.39 8.58 -17.28
C ALA A 182 12.34 7.38 -17.44
N LYS A 183 13.46 7.35 -16.70
CA LYS A 183 14.39 6.22 -16.71
C LYS A 183 13.77 4.95 -16.13
N LEU A 184 13.03 5.08 -15.02
CA LEU A 184 12.37 3.94 -14.36
C LEU A 184 11.41 3.22 -15.31
N PHE A 185 10.68 3.97 -16.14
CA PHE A 185 9.73 3.43 -17.11
C PHE A 185 10.31 3.28 -18.53
N ASN A 186 11.64 3.29 -18.68
CA ASN A 186 12.35 3.13 -19.96
C ASN A 186 11.89 4.11 -21.07
N TYR A 187 11.54 5.34 -20.69
CA TYR A 187 11.12 6.38 -21.62
C TYR A 187 12.32 7.27 -22.02
N ASP A 188 12.72 7.22 -23.28
CA ASP A 188 13.92 7.89 -23.81
C ASP A 188 13.66 9.31 -24.35
N PHE A 189 12.56 9.94 -23.93
CA PHE A 189 12.25 11.29 -24.35
C PHE A 189 12.98 12.32 -23.47
N PRO A 190 13.63 13.35 -24.05
CA PRO A 190 14.41 14.33 -23.30
C PRO A 190 13.50 15.27 -22.50
N LEU A 191 13.09 14.80 -21.33
CA LEU A 191 12.25 15.47 -20.36
C LEU A 191 12.86 15.37 -18.97
N SER A 192 13.06 16.50 -18.32
CA SER A 192 13.48 16.56 -16.93
C SER A 192 12.79 17.69 -16.18
N GLY A 193 12.82 17.60 -14.86
CA GLY A 193 12.30 18.62 -13.97
C GLY A 193 11.71 17.99 -12.72
N LEU A 194 11.06 18.82 -11.91
CA LEU A 194 10.44 18.42 -10.67
C LEU A 194 8.93 18.63 -10.73
N ALA A 195 8.18 17.66 -10.20
CA ALA A 195 6.74 17.73 -10.02
C ALA A 195 6.38 17.65 -8.53
N GLN A 196 5.33 18.37 -8.13
CA GLN A 196 4.71 18.31 -6.81
C GLN A 196 3.22 18.59 -6.95
N GLY A 197 2.38 18.05 -6.09
CA GLY A 197 0.94 18.29 -6.20
C GLY A 197 0.09 17.17 -5.63
N GLU A 198 -1.10 16.99 -6.19
CA GLU A 198 -2.05 15.99 -5.75
C GLU A 198 -2.51 15.11 -6.92
N ILE A 199 -2.67 13.82 -6.65
CA ILE A 199 -3.27 12.85 -7.55
C ILE A 199 -4.40 12.17 -6.79
N ILE A 200 -5.61 12.23 -7.34
CA ILE A 200 -6.78 11.51 -6.85
C ILE A 200 -6.96 10.30 -7.75
N ILE A 201 -7.04 9.12 -7.17
CA ILE A 201 -7.23 7.85 -7.87
C ILE A 201 -8.57 7.28 -7.43
N GLU A 202 -9.39 6.88 -8.38
CA GLU A 202 -10.63 6.15 -8.15
C GLU A 202 -10.62 4.88 -9.01
N SER A 203 -11.11 3.78 -8.46
CA SER A 203 -11.19 2.53 -9.21
C SER A 203 -12.42 1.73 -8.85
N ILE A 204 -12.99 1.10 -9.86
CA ILE A 204 -13.81 -0.10 -9.72
C ILE A 204 -13.05 -1.16 -10.51
N TRP A 205 -12.24 -1.95 -9.81
CA TRP A 205 -11.23 -2.82 -10.42
C TRP A 205 -11.86 -3.71 -11.52
N PRO A 206 -11.24 -3.81 -12.71
CA PRO A 206 -9.90 -3.33 -13.08
C PRO A 206 -9.84 -1.91 -13.66
N LYS A 207 -10.95 -1.18 -13.70
CA LYS A 207 -10.97 0.18 -14.26
C LYS A 207 -10.39 1.16 -13.26
N ILE A 208 -9.37 1.89 -13.68
CA ILE A 208 -8.69 2.92 -12.90
C ILE A 208 -8.89 4.27 -13.59
N THR A 209 -9.25 5.28 -12.80
CA THR A 209 -9.20 6.68 -13.17
C THR A 209 -8.27 7.43 -12.22
N ALA A 210 -7.51 8.38 -12.75
CA ALA A 210 -6.67 9.24 -11.91
C ALA A 210 -6.71 10.68 -12.41
N HIS A 211 -6.94 11.63 -11.51
CA HIS A 211 -6.90 13.06 -11.78
C HIS A 211 -5.70 13.67 -11.08
N GLY A 212 -4.81 14.29 -11.84
CA GLY A 212 -3.63 14.95 -11.28
C GLY A 212 -3.68 16.46 -11.48
N ASP A 213 -3.33 17.20 -10.44
CA ASP A 213 -3.02 18.62 -10.47
C ASP A 213 -1.61 18.82 -9.91
N LEU A 214 -0.66 19.07 -10.81
CA LEU A 214 0.75 19.09 -10.52
C LEU A 214 1.35 20.47 -10.85
N GLY A 215 2.05 21.03 -9.87
CA GLY A 215 3.01 22.10 -10.07
C GLY A 215 4.33 21.54 -10.59
N LEU A 216 4.91 22.23 -11.56
CA LEU A 216 6.13 21.87 -12.26
C LEU A 216 7.21 22.90 -12.00
N LYS A 217 8.47 22.47 -11.90
CA LYS A 217 9.63 23.34 -11.67
C LYS A 217 10.86 22.86 -12.45
N ASP A 218 11.64 23.81 -12.94
CA ASP A 218 12.92 23.57 -13.61
C ASP A 218 12.78 22.56 -14.78
N ILE A 219 11.74 22.76 -15.60
CA ILE A 219 11.39 21.87 -16.69
C ILE A 219 12.32 22.08 -17.88
N ASN A 220 12.88 20.98 -18.37
CA ASN A 220 13.58 20.93 -19.65
C ASN A 220 12.83 19.93 -20.54
N LEU A 221 12.22 20.44 -21.60
CA LEU A 221 11.42 19.68 -22.55
C LEU A 221 12.04 19.86 -23.94
N VAL A 222 12.82 18.88 -24.40
CA VAL A 222 13.59 18.95 -25.64
C VAL A 222 14.52 20.17 -25.65
N SER A 223 14.18 21.24 -26.37
CA SER A 223 14.94 22.50 -26.43
C SER A 223 14.28 23.64 -25.63
N PHE A 224 13.11 23.39 -25.06
CA PHE A 224 12.34 24.38 -24.31
C PHE A 224 12.63 24.26 -22.82
N LYS A 225 13.10 25.35 -22.21
CA LYS A 225 13.37 25.43 -20.77
C LYS A 225 12.34 26.33 -20.11
N ALA A 226 11.71 25.86 -19.04
CA ALA A 226 10.76 26.62 -18.25
C ALA A 226 11.13 26.58 -16.77
N GLU A 227 11.04 27.73 -16.09
CA GLU A 227 11.34 27.83 -14.66
C GLU A 227 10.22 27.20 -13.81
N SER A 228 8.98 27.28 -14.31
CA SER A 228 7.80 26.79 -13.61
C SER A 228 6.70 26.36 -14.59
N GLY A 229 5.72 25.62 -14.09
CA GLY A 229 4.51 25.33 -14.83
C GLY A 229 3.45 24.64 -13.99
N ASN A 230 2.37 24.29 -14.64
CA ASN A 230 1.30 23.49 -14.08
C ASN A 230 0.83 22.45 -15.10
N LEU A 231 0.41 21.29 -14.62
CA LEU A 231 -0.11 20.18 -15.41
C LEU A 231 -1.37 19.65 -14.73
N ILE A 232 -2.47 19.67 -15.47
CA ILE A 232 -3.73 19.01 -15.14
C ILE A 232 -3.92 17.87 -16.13
N PHE A 233 -4.04 16.64 -15.62
CA PHE A 233 -4.27 15.47 -16.45
C PHE A 233 -5.33 14.56 -15.86
N VAL A 234 -5.93 13.77 -16.75
CA VAL A 234 -6.89 12.72 -16.43
C VAL A 234 -6.42 11.43 -17.09
N LEU A 235 -6.19 10.39 -16.29
CA LEU A 235 -6.02 9.02 -16.75
C LEU A 235 -7.37 8.31 -16.68
N GLU A 236 -7.80 7.70 -17.77
CA GLU A 236 -8.96 6.81 -17.82
C GLU A 236 -8.55 5.54 -18.57
N GLY A 237 -8.44 4.41 -17.86
CA GLY A 237 -7.93 3.16 -18.44
C GLY A 237 -6.48 3.33 -18.90
N ASN A 238 -6.22 3.17 -20.20
CA ASN A 238 -4.89 3.33 -20.80
C ASN A 238 -4.68 4.72 -21.45
N LYS A 239 -5.60 5.66 -21.25
CA LYS A 239 -5.58 6.96 -21.94
C LYS A 239 -5.31 8.09 -20.96
N ILE A 240 -4.25 8.86 -21.21
CA ILE A 240 -3.92 10.07 -20.47
C ILE A 240 -4.33 11.28 -21.31
N ARG A 241 -5.31 12.04 -20.83
CA ARG A 241 -5.70 13.34 -21.37
C ARG A 241 -5.00 14.45 -20.59
N ILE A 242 -4.21 15.25 -21.28
CA ILE A 242 -3.65 16.50 -20.75
C ILE A 242 -4.70 17.59 -20.96
N GLU A 243 -5.41 17.94 -19.88
CA GLU A 243 -6.46 18.97 -19.93
C GLU A 243 -5.86 20.37 -20.01
N SER A 244 -4.73 20.58 -19.36
CA SER A 244 -3.98 21.82 -19.44
C SER A 244 -2.55 21.59 -18.99
N MET A 245 -1.58 21.96 -19.82
CA MET A 245 -0.21 22.17 -19.37
C MET A 245 0.24 23.56 -19.79
N VAL A 246 0.73 24.33 -18.81
CA VAL A 246 1.26 25.68 -19.00
C VAL A 246 2.65 25.73 -18.45
N LEU A 247 3.63 26.05 -19.29
CA LEU A 247 5.03 26.20 -18.91
C LEU A 247 5.47 27.65 -19.07
N ASN A 248 6.10 28.22 -18.05
CA ASN A 248 6.55 29.61 -17.99
C ASN A 248 8.08 29.68 -18.14
N SER A 249 8.54 30.50 -19.08
CA SER A 249 9.95 30.75 -19.37
C SER A 249 10.18 32.26 -19.51
N GLY A 250 10.56 32.91 -18.42
CA GLY A 250 10.69 34.36 -18.35
C GLY A 250 9.39 35.09 -18.71
N LYS A 251 9.34 35.70 -19.89
CA LYS A 251 8.14 36.40 -20.42
C LYS A 251 7.32 35.56 -21.40
N SER A 252 7.79 34.36 -21.72
CA SER A 252 7.15 33.45 -22.65
C SER A 252 6.37 32.38 -21.90
N GLN A 253 5.25 31.94 -22.49
CA GLN A 253 4.43 30.85 -21.98
C GLN A 253 4.16 29.86 -23.11
N LEU A 254 4.25 28.58 -22.80
CA LEU A 254 3.85 27.50 -23.69
C LEU A 254 2.57 26.86 -23.13
N TYR A 255 1.53 26.79 -23.95
CA TYR A 255 0.26 26.17 -23.64
C TYR A 255 0.09 24.91 -24.47
N THR A 256 -0.25 23.81 -23.82
CA THR A 256 -0.43 22.52 -24.48
C THR A 256 -1.63 21.78 -23.90
N GLN A 257 -2.35 21.10 -24.79
CA GLN A 257 -3.38 20.12 -24.49
C GLN A 257 -3.16 18.94 -25.42
N GLY A 258 -3.60 17.76 -25.01
CA GLY A 258 -3.39 16.58 -25.82
C GLY A 258 -3.85 15.31 -25.16
N GLU A 259 -3.59 14.22 -25.85
CA GLU A 259 -3.99 12.89 -25.44
C GLU A 259 -2.88 11.91 -25.79
N ILE A 260 -2.61 11.00 -24.86
CA ILE A 260 -1.60 9.95 -24.97
C ILE A 260 -2.33 8.64 -24.72
N ILE A 261 -2.17 7.69 -25.63
CA ILE A 261 -2.65 6.31 -25.45
C ILE A 261 -1.43 5.49 -25.04
N LEU A 262 -1.51 4.86 -23.87
CA LEU A 262 -0.49 3.94 -23.38
C LEU A 262 -0.67 2.61 -24.14
N GLU A 263 0.38 2.17 -24.83
CA GLU A 263 0.43 0.83 -25.41
C GLU A 263 0.58 -0.20 -24.27
N GLU A 264 -0.12 -1.33 -24.38
CA GLU A 264 0.11 -2.47 -23.49
C GLU A 264 1.50 -3.03 -23.79
N GLY A 265 2.40 -2.98 -22.79
CA GLY A 265 3.73 -3.58 -22.84
C GLY A 265 3.74 -5.06 -22.51
#